data_AF-A0A849EY08-F1
#
_entry.id   AF-A0A849EY08-F1
#
_cell.length_a   1.000
_cell.length_b   1.000
_cell.length_c   1.000
_cell.angle_alpha   90.00
_cell.angle_beta   90.00
_cell.angle_gamma   90.00
#
_symmetry.space_group_name_H-M   'P 1'
#
loop_
_entity.id
_entity.type
_entity.pdbx_description
1 polymer ?
#
loop_
_entity_poly.entity_id
_entity_poly.type
_entity_poly.pdbx_seq_one_letter_code
_entity_poly.pdbx_strand_id
1 'polypeptide(L)'
;MRRSERLLPKLPLFAVIIVVAMLAGWWMAHQSNPKPTGVESGESLPMPVAEERVVHLYFSDQRDEAYLVAEQRVMAPPVDDTVFGRWLVAQLVSGPQQGAGGRTLPKDALLSAFFITDKGKAIVDFASESFAAHPGGIRAELLSIYSVVNTLVMNVTSIRSVKFLIDGREAETLAGHVDLQDPFEVDMMWVR
;
A
#
# COMPACT_ATOMS: atom_id res chain seq x y z
N MET A 1 -34.92 47.66 -72.53
CA MET A 1 -33.68 47.42 -71.75
C MET A 1 -33.69 48.34 -70.54
N ARG A 2 -34.15 47.86 -69.38
CA ARG A 2 -34.22 48.63 -68.13
C ARG A 2 -33.31 47.98 -67.10
N ARG A 3 -32.26 48.71 -66.74
CA ARG A 3 -31.32 48.46 -65.65
C ARG A 3 -32.12 48.49 -64.33
N SER A 4 -32.27 47.34 -63.67
CA SER A 4 -32.73 47.29 -62.27
C SER A 4 -31.48 47.14 -61.39
N GLU A 5 -30.93 48.26 -60.93
CA GLU A 5 -29.94 48.24 -59.86
C GLU A 5 -30.65 47.83 -58.57
N ARG A 6 -30.40 46.60 -58.12
CA ARG A 6 -30.83 46.13 -56.80
C ARG A 6 -29.97 46.86 -55.76
N LEU A 7 -30.58 47.85 -55.13
CA LEU A 7 -30.01 48.56 -53.98
C LEU A 7 -29.87 47.55 -52.82
N LEU A 8 -28.61 47.27 -52.45
CA LEU A 8 -28.26 46.44 -51.31
C LEU A 8 -28.81 47.06 -50.01
N PRO A 9 -29.45 46.27 -49.13
CA PRO A 9 -29.90 46.78 -47.83
C PRO A 9 -28.67 47.12 -46.99
N LYS A 10 -28.55 48.39 -46.60
CA LYS A 10 -27.58 48.85 -45.61
C LYS A 10 -27.91 48.19 -44.28
N LEU A 11 -27.34 47.02 -44.04
CA LEU A 11 -27.42 46.32 -42.76
C LEU A 11 -26.83 47.26 -41.69
N PRO A 12 -27.56 47.61 -40.63
CA PRO A 12 -27.06 48.54 -39.63
C PRO A 12 -25.84 47.89 -38.94
N LEU A 13 -24.66 48.46 -39.19
CA LEU A 13 -23.36 48.11 -38.61
C LEU A 13 -23.42 47.94 -37.07
N PHE A 14 -24.40 48.59 -36.43
CA PHE A 14 -24.73 48.45 -35.01
C PHE A 14 -25.11 47.03 -34.57
N ALA A 15 -25.81 46.26 -35.42
CA ALA A 15 -26.24 44.92 -35.06
C ALA A 15 -25.06 43.94 -34.93
N VAL A 16 -24.03 44.11 -35.76
CA VAL A 16 -22.82 43.28 -35.71
C VAL A 16 -21.99 43.60 -34.46
N ILE A 17 -21.89 44.87 -34.09
CA ILE A 17 -21.17 45.29 -32.87
C ILE A 17 -21.84 44.73 -31.61
N ILE A 18 -23.18 44.71 -31.56
CA ILE A 18 -23.91 44.14 -30.41
C ILE A 18 -23.65 42.64 -30.28
N VAL A 19 -23.67 41.89 -31.40
CA VAL A 19 -23.41 40.44 -31.36
C VAL A 19 -21.96 40.15 -30.94
N VAL A 20 -20.98 40.92 -31.42
CA VAL A 20 -19.57 40.76 -30.99
C VAL A 20 -19.40 41.13 -29.51
N ALA A 21 -20.06 42.18 -29.02
CA ALA A 21 -20.03 42.55 -27.60
C ALA A 21 -20.69 41.48 -26.72
N MET A 22 -21.77 40.85 -27.18
CA MET A 22 -22.44 39.75 -26.47
C MET A 22 -21.57 38.48 -26.43
N LEU A 23 -20.89 38.14 -27.53
CA LEU A 23 -19.98 36.98 -27.57
C LEU A 23 -18.72 37.22 -26.74
N ALA A 24 -18.17 38.44 -26.75
CA ALA A 24 -17.04 38.82 -25.91
C ALA A 24 -17.42 38.81 -24.42
N GLY A 25 -18.59 39.33 -24.06
CA GLY A 25 -19.13 39.27 -22.70
C GLY A 25 -19.35 37.84 -22.22
N TRP A 26 -19.85 36.96 -23.10
CA TRP A 26 -20.04 35.55 -22.79
C TRP A 26 -18.71 34.80 -22.59
N TRP A 27 -17.70 35.06 -23.42
CA TRP A 27 -16.36 34.50 -23.22
C TRP A 27 -15.71 35.03 -21.92
N MET A 28 -15.85 36.33 -21.62
CA MET A 28 -15.32 36.91 -20.38
C MET A 28 -16.02 36.34 -19.13
N ALA A 29 -17.33 36.10 -19.20
CA ALA A 29 -18.09 35.42 -18.16
C ALA A 29 -17.72 33.93 -18.00
N HIS A 30 -17.30 33.26 -19.08
CA HIS A 30 -16.88 31.86 -19.03
C HIS A 30 -15.39 31.69 -18.62
N GLN A 31 -14.58 32.74 -18.70
CA GLN A 31 -13.18 32.75 -18.22
C GLN A 31 -13.05 33.08 -16.74
N SER A 32 -14.14 33.36 -16.01
CA SER A 32 -14.07 33.50 -14.57
C SER A 32 -13.84 32.12 -13.94
N ASN A 33 -12.58 31.82 -13.63
CA ASN A 33 -12.24 30.85 -12.59
C ASN A 33 -13.06 31.24 -11.35
N PRO A 34 -13.91 30.37 -10.79
CA PRO A 34 -14.52 30.68 -9.51
C PRO A 34 -13.38 30.92 -8.54
N LYS A 35 -13.25 32.16 -8.04
CA LYS A 35 -12.50 32.40 -6.80
C LYS A 35 -13.03 31.39 -5.79
N PRO A 36 -12.19 30.76 -4.95
CA PRO A 36 -12.69 29.98 -3.85
C PRO A 36 -13.37 30.95 -2.88
N THR A 37 -14.66 31.17 -3.14
CA THR A 37 -15.64 31.68 -2.20
C THR A 37 -15.56 30.74 -1.02
N GLY A 38 -15.29 31.30 0.17
CA GLY A 38 -15.13 30.56 1.40
C GLY A 38 -16.14 29.43 1.48
N VAL A 39 -15.63 28.20 1.42
CA VAL A 39 -16.41 27.02 1.74
C VAL A 39 -16.66 27.14 3.24
N GLU A 40 -17.91 27.45 3.55
CA GLU A 40 -18.52 27.22 4.85
C GLU A 40 -17.97 25.92 5.41
N SER A 41 -17.50 25.95 6.65
CA SER A 41 -17.13 24.78 7.45
C SER A 41 -18.31 23.80 7.49
N GLY A 42 -18.44 22.99 6.45
CA GLY A 42 -19.01 21.67 6.55
C GLY A 42 -18.03 20.90 7.42
N GLU A 43 -18.50 20.51 8.59
CA GLU A 43 -17.84 19.58 9.49
C GLU A 43 -17.49 18.33 8.69
N SER A 44 -16.29 18.30 8.12
CA SER A 44 -15.71 17.09 7.60
C SER A 44 -15.57 16.20 8.82
N LEU A 45 -16.46 15.21 8.95
CA LEU A 45 -16.25 14.12 9.89
C LEU A 45 -14.79 13.72 9.75
N PRO A 46 -13.98 13.76 10.82
CA PRO A 46 -12.58 13.38 10.70
C PRO A 46 -12.57 11.97 10.12
N MET A 47 -12.09 11.85 8.88
CA MET A 47 -11.61 10.57 8.38
C MET A 47 -10.67 10.06 9.47
N PRO A 48 -10.78 8.82 9.94
CA PRO A 48 -9.86 8.29 10.93
C PRO A 48 -8.46 8.37 10.32
N VAL A 49 -7.72 9.42 10.68
CA VAL A 49 -6.31 9.56 10.35
C VAL A 49 -5.65 8.50 11.21
N ALA A 50 -5.02 7.53 10.56
CA ALA A 50 -4.21 6.55 11.25
C ALA A 50 -3.23 7.28 12.17
N GLU A 51 -3.39 7.09 13.48
CA GLU A 51 -2.48 7.68 14.46
C GLU A 51 -1.10 7.08 14.29
N GLU A 52 -0.07 7.91 14.41
CA GLU A 52 1.31 7.43 14.38
C GLU A 52 1.56 6.51 15.58
N ARG A 53 2.10 5.33 15.32
CA ARG A 53 2.52 4.37 16.34
C ARG A 53 3.84 3.72 15.97
N VAL A 54 4.50 3.16 16.97
CA VAL A 54 5.68 2.33 16.79
C VAL A 54 5.26 1.00 16.18
N VAL A 55 5.91 0.62 15.09
CA VAL A 55 5.80 -0.67 14.42
C VAL A 55 7.13 -1.42 14.56
N HIS A 56 7.06 -2.71 14.88
CA HIS A 56 8.22 -3.59 15.04
C HIS A 56 8.37 -4.48 13.79
N LEU A 57 9.43 -4.29 13.02
CA LEU A 57 9.77 -5.14 11.87
C LEU A 57 11.00 -5.97 12.20
N TYR A 58 10.96 -7.27 11.94
CA TYR A 58 12.05 -8.18 12.30
C TYR A 58 12.85 -8.57 11.06
N PHE A 59 14.15 -8.24 11.05
CA PHE A 59 15.09 -8.48 9.95
C PHE A 59 16.29 -9.28 10.46
N SER A 60 17.14 -9.83 9.59
CA SER A 60 18.32 -10.56 10.06
C SER A 60 19.37 -9.60 10.62
N ASP A 61 20.17 -10.01 11.62
CA ASP A 61 21.34 -9.23 12.04
C ASP A 61 22.41 -9.33 10.94
N GLN A 62 22.90 -8.19 10.45
CA GLN A 62 23.99 -8.15 9.45
C GLN A 62 25.33 -8.65 9.99
N ARG A 63 25.52 -8.66 11.32
CA ARG A 63 26.77 -9.08 11.98
C ARG A 63 26.73 -10.54 12.39
N ASP A 64 25.54 -11.05 12.71
CA ASP A 64 25.29 -12.41 13.15
C ASP A 64 24.02 -12.93 12.47
N GLU A 65 24.16 -13.41 11.23
CA GLU A 65 23.07 -13.93 10.38
C GLU A 65 22.37 -15.18 10.95
N ALA A 66 22.56 -15.49 12.24
CA ALA A 66 21.81 -16.49 12.98
C ALA A 66 20.62 -15.94 13.75
N TYR A 67 20.46 -14.62 13.86
CA TYR A 67 19.40 -13.98 14.65
C TYR A 67 18.66 -12.89 13.88
N LEU A 68 17.50 -12.56 14.40
CA LEU A 68 16.68 -11.42 14.04
C LEU A 68 16.99 -10.23 14.95
N VAL A 69 16.87 -9.03 14.38
CA VAL A 69 16.89 -7.76 15.10
C VAL A 69 15.58 -7.03 14.84
N ALA A 70 15.05 -6.38 15.87
CA ALA A 70 13.84 -5.58 15.76
C ALA A 70 14.17 -4.16 15.29
N GLU A 71 13.67 -3.78 14.13
CA GLU A 71 13.67 -2.41 13.63
C GLU A 71 12.36 -1.73 14.03
N GLN A 72 12.46 -0.65 14.81
CA GLN A 72 11.30 0.16 15.20
C GLN A 72 11.08 1.30 14.21
N ARG A 73 9.86 1.45 13.70
CA ARG A 73 9.47 2.57 12.84
C ARG A 73 8.26 3.29 13.42
N VAL A 74 8.29 4.62 13.47
CA VAL A 74 7.10 5.44 13.77
C VAL A 74 6.35 5.67 12.47
N MET A 75 5.13 5.15 12.38
CA MET A 75 4.35 5.10 11.13
C MET A 75 2.87 5.29 11.43
N ALA A 76 2.08 5.69 10.44
CA ALA A 76 0.62 5.78 10.50
C ALA A 76 -0.02 4.59 9.77
N PRO A 77 -0.13 3.40 10.40
CA PRO A 77 -0.60 2.19 9.74
C PRO A 77 -2.12 2.17 9.52
N PRO A 78 -2.62 1.35 8.58
CA PRO A 78 -4.04 1.09 8.44
C PRO A 78 -4.72 0.69 9.77
N VAL A 79 -5.96 1.14 9.95
CA VAL A 79 -6.76 0.84 11.15
C VAL A 79 -7.30 -0.59 11.15
N ASP A 80 -7.67 -1.12 9.98
CA ASP A 80 -8.15 -2.50 9.84
C ASP A 80 -6.99 -3.49 9.97
N ASP A 81 -7.14 -4.49 10.84
CA ASP A 81 -6.09 -5.47 11.14
C ASP A 81 -5.67 -6.30 9.92
N THR A 82 -6.61 -6.63 9.03
CA THR A 82 -6.28 -7.42 7.83
C THR A 82 -5.48 -6.58 6.84
N VAL A 83 -5.90 -5.33 6.63
CA VAL A 83 -5.16 -4.37 5.79
C VAL A 83 -3.80 -4.04 6.41
N PHE A 84 -3.73 -3.90 7.73
CA PHE A 84 -2.49 -3.62 8.46
C PHE A 84 -1.51 -4.80 8.38
N GLY A 85 -1.97 -6.03 8.59
CA GLY A 85 -1.15 -7.24 8.44
C GLY A 85 -0.57 -7.38 7.03
N ARG A 86 -1.39 -7.16 6.00
CA ARG A 86 -0.91 -7.12 4.60
C ARG A 86 0.14 -6.03 4.40
N TRP A 87 -0.09 -4.85 4.96
CA TRP A 87 0.84 -3.73 4.86
C TRP A 87 2.18 -4.03 5.56
N LEU A 88 2.17 -4.72 6.72
CA LEU A 88 3.37 -5.15 7.43
C LEU A 88 4.22 -6.12 6.59
N VAL A 89 3.59 -7.10 5.94
CA VAL A 89 4.32 -8.00 5.02
C VAL A 89 4.95 -7.21 3.88
N ALA A 90 4.26 -6.21 3.33
CA ALA A 90 4.84 -5.34 2.30
C ALA A 90 6.04 -4.52 2.83
N GLN A 91 6.05 -4.11 4.10
CA GLN A 91 7.20 -3.47 4.72
C GLN A 91 8.39 -4.43 4.85
N LEU A 92 8.17 -5.70 5.17
CA LEU A 92 9.22 -6.73 5.22
C LEU A 92 9.83 -6.97 3.83
N VAL A 93 9.00 -7.09 2.79
CA VAL A 93 9.46 -7.24 1.40
C VAL A 93 10.25 -6.01 0.93
N SER A 94 9.82 -4.81 1.33
CA SER A 94 10.57 -3.56 1.07
C SER A 94 11.95 -3.58 1.70
N GLY A 95 12.12 -4.29 2.81
CA GLY A 95 13.38 -4.54 3.49
C GLY A 95 13.68 -3.56 4.63
N PRO A 96 14.82 -3.77 5.31
CA PRO A 96 15.26 -2.93 6.41
C PRO A 96 15.71 -1.55 5.93
N GLN A 97 15.70 -0.57 6.83
CA GLN A 97 16.39 0.69 6.59
C GLN A 97 17.91 0.48 6.54
N GLN A 98 18.64 1.43 5.95
CA GLN A 98 20.10 1.29 5.82
C GLN A 98 20.75 1.08 7.19
N GLY A 99 21.49 -0.02 7.31
CA GLY A 99 22.20 -0.40 8.54
C GLY A 99 21.34 -1.03 9.65
N ALA A 100 20.03 -1.20 9.45
CA ALA A 100 19.13 -1.75 10.46
C ALA A 100 19.02 -3.29 10.46
N GLY A 101 19.51 -3.96 9.42
CA GLY A 101 19.43 -5.42 9.31
C GLY A 101 19.66 -5.92 7.88
N GLY A 102 19.69 -7.24 7.71
CA GLY A 102 19.68 -7.93 6.42
C GLY A 102 18.26 -8.34 6.00
N ARG A 103 18.06 -8.57 4.71
CA ARG A 103 16.76 -9.04 4.19
C ARG A 103 16.52 -10.49 4.60
N THR A 104 15.31 -10.75 5.09
CA THR A 104 14.80 -12.09 5.41
C THR A 104 13.83 -12.60 4.36
N LEU A 105 13.24 -11.70 3.57
CA LEU A 105 12.42 -12.03 2.40
C LEU A 105 13.11 -11.56 1.12
N PRO A 106 12.95 -12.31 0.01
CA PRO A 106 13.34 -11.84 -1.31
C PRO A 106 12.68 -10.51 -1.66
N LYS A 107 13.41 -9.63 -2.34
CA LYS A 107 12.95 -8.27 -2.69
C LYS A 107 11.73 -8.24 -3.60
N ASP A 108 11.49 -9.36 -4.28
CA ASP A 108 10.47 -9.63 -5.27
C ASP A 108 9.47 -10.68 -4.78
N ALA A 109 9.45 -10.98 -3.47
CA ALA A 109 8.43 -11.84 -2.90
C ALA A 109 7.02 -11.25 -3.11
N LEU A 110 6.10 -12.07 -3.60
CA LEU A 110 4.76 -11.68 -3.99
C LEU A 110 3.73 -12.28 -3.04
N LEU A 111 3.01 -11.43 -2.32
CA LEU A 111 1.92 -11.84 -1.44
C LEU A 111 0.62 -12.00 -2.22
N SER A 112 0.26 -13.24 -2.53
CA SER A 112 -0.95 -13.63 -3.25
C SER A 112 -2.20 -13.35 -2.44
N ALA A 113 -2.24 -13.78 -1.17
CA ALA A 113 -3.36 -13.56 -0.28
C ALA A 113 -2.92 -13.34 1.17
N PHE A 114 -3.77 -12.61 1.90
CA PHE A 114 -3.63 -12.37 3.33
C PHE A 114 -5.01 -12.22 3.94
N PHE A 115 -5.30 -12.99 4.99
CA PHE A 115 -6.53 -12.87 5.78
C PHE A 115 -6.32 -13.38 7.20
N ILE A 116 -7.13 -12.88 8.13
CA ILE A 116 -7.11 -13.28 9.54
C ILE A 116 -8.40 -14.05 9.83
N THR A 117 -8.26 -15.24 10.39
CA THR A 117 -9.41 -16.05 10.83
C THR A 117 -9.98 -15.53 12.14
N ASP A 118 -11.23 -15.90 12.44
CA ASP A 118 -11.93 -15.62 13.71
C ASP A 118 -11.16 -16.10 14.95
N LYS A 119 -10.35 -17.16 14.81
CA LYS A 119 -9.48 -17.71 15.87
C LYS A 119 -8.13 -17.00 16.01
N GLY A 120 -7.88 -15.94 15.25
CA GLY A 120 -6.63 -15.17 15.30
C GLY A 120 -5.46 -15.83 14.57
N LYS A 121 -5.71 -16.79 13.69
CA LYS A 121 -4.67 -17.32 12.78
C LYS A 121 -4.63 -16.47 11.52
N ALA A 122 -3.47 -15.88 11.21
CA ALA A 122 -3.22 -15.20 9.95
C ALA A 122 -2.79 -16.22 8.88
N ILE A 123 -3.42 -16.17 7.73
CA ILE A 123 -3.01 -16.94 6.55
C ILE A 123 -2.20 -16.01 5.66
N VAL A 124 -0.95 -16.39 5.40
CA VAL A 124 0.00 -15.64 4.56
C VAL A 124 0.33 -16.51 3.36
N ASP A 125 -0.18 -16.14 2.20
CA ASP A 125 -0.02 -16.91 0.97
C ASP A 125 0.90 -16.18 0.00
N PHE A 126 2.03 -16.79 -0.32
CA PHE A 126 3.01 -16.26 -1.27
C PHE A 126 2.91 -16.98 -2.61
N ALA A 127 3.26 -16.29 -3.69
CA ALA A 127 3.47 -16.95 -4.98
C ALA A 127 4.71 -17.85 -4.91
N SER A 128 4.69 -19.03 -5.53
CA SER A 128 5.81 -19.98 -5.47
C SER A 128 7.14 -19.43 -5.98
N GLU A 129 7.10 -18.50 -6.93
CA GLU A 129 8.30 -17.87 -7.48
C GLU A 129 9.03 -17.01 -6.44
N SER A 130 8.33 -16.56 -5.39
CA SER A 130 8.87 -15.69 -4.33
C SER A 130 10.11 -16.27 -3.66
N PHE A 131 10.21 -17.61 -3.56
CA PHE A 131 11.28 -18.30 -2.84
C PHE A 131 12.20 -19.11 -3.76
N ALA A 132 12.08 -18.98 -5.09
CA ALA A 132 12.90 -19.72 -6.04
C ALA A 132 14.40 -19.42 -5.92
N ALA A 133 14.75 -18.18 -5.55
CA ALA A 133 16.13 -17.74 -5.30
C ALA A 133 16.48 -17.67 -3.80
N HIS A 134 15.64 -18.25 -2.94
CA HIS A 134 15.90 -18.28 -1.51
C HIS A 134 17.19 -19.09 -1.24
N PRO A 135 18.10 -18.62 -0.37
CA PRO A 135 19.37 -19.32 -0.10
C PRO A 135 19.18 -20.72 0.49
N GLY A 136 18.00 -21.00 1.04
CA GLY A 136 17.65 -22.28 1.65
C GLY A 136 18.41 -22.52 2.95
N GLY A 137 18.36 -23.76 3.44
CA GLY A 137 18.93 -24.15 4.71
C GLY A 137 18.01 -23.79 5.89
N ILE A 138 18.01 -24.67 6.90
CA ILE A 138 17.12 -24.56 8.07
C ILE A 138 17.17 -23.17 8.69
N ARG A 139 18.38 -22.62 8.89
CA ARG A 139 18.55 -21.30 9.52
C ARG A 139 17.94 -20.17 8.71
N ALA A 140 18.23 -20.08 7.42
CA ALA A 140 17.72 -18.98 6.61
C ALA A 140 16.18 -19.06 6.50
N GLU A 141 15.63 -20.27 6.32
CA GLU A 141 14.17 -20.47 6.29
C GLU A 141 13.53 -20.09 7.62
N LEU A 142 14.10 -20.47 8.77
CA LEU A 142 13.57 -20.06 10.08
C LEU A 142 13.62 -18.55 10.27
N LEU A 143 14.67 -17.86 9.79
CA LEU A 143 14.72 -16.40 9.85
C LEU A 143 13.66 -15.74 8.97
N SER A 144 13.37 -16.27 7.78
CA SER A 144 12.26 -15.80 6.93
C SER A 144 10.91 -16.01 7.59
N ILE A 145 10.68 -17.20 8.15
CA ILE A 145 9.45 -17.56 8.86
C ILE A 145 9.26 -16.64 10.05
N TYR A 146 10.21 -16.58 10.99
CA TYR A 146 10.05 -15.80 12.22
C TYR A 146 10.13 -14.29 12.01
N SER A 147 10.76 -13.82 10.92
CA SER A 147 10.65 -12.43 10.49
C SER A 147 9.18 -12.04 10.23
N VAL A 148 8.44 -12.87 9.48
CA VAL A 148 7.02 -12.65 9.20
C VAL A 148 6.17 -12.88 10.45
N VAL A 149 6.38 -13.99 11.16
CA VAL A 149 5.59 -14.36 12.35
C VAL A 149 5.70 -13.30 13.44
N ASN A 150 6.92 -12.96 13.84
CA ASN A 150 7.13 -12.01 14.93
C ASN A 150 6.65 -10.61 14.53
N THR A 151 6.85 -10.19 13.28
CA THR A 151 6.31 -8.91 12.79
C THR A 151 4.78 -8.88 12.86
N LEU A 152 4.09 -9.93 12.42
CA LEU A 152 2.62 -9.93 12.43
C LEU A 152 2.05 -9.99 13.84
N VAL A 153 2.51 -10.95 14.66
CA VAL A 153 1.98 -11.18 16.01
C VAL A 153 2.27 -10.00 16.94
N MET A 154 3.44 -9.35 16.81
CA MET A 154 3.83 -8.26 17.71
C MET A 154 3.15 -6.93 17.41
N ASN A 155 2.57 -6.77 16.22
CA ASN A 155 1.95 -5.51 15.82
C ASN A 155 0.42 -5.61 15.73
N VAL A 156 -0.13 -6.78 15.38
CA VAL A 156 -1.57 -6.98 15.17
C VAL A 156 -2.14 -7.82 16.30
N THR A 157 -2.86 -7.19 17.23
CA THR A 157 -3.32 -7.83 18.48
C THR A 157 -4.31 -8.98 18.26
N SER A 158 -5.01 -9.01 17.13
CA SER A 158 -5.89 -10.11 16.76
C SER A 158 -5.15 -11.35 16.22
N ILE A 159 -3.87 -11.22 15.82
CA ILE A 159 -3.06 -12.32 15.29
C ILE A 159 -2.32 -13.02 16.44
N ARG A 160 -2.48 -14.34 16.53
CA ARG A 160 -1.84 -15.23 17.53
C ARG A 160 -0.86 -16.20 16.89
N SER A 161 -1.14 -16.61 15.65
CA SER A 161 -0.30 -17.52 14.89
C SER A 161 -0.39 -17.23 13.40
N VAL A 162 0.59 -17.72 12.64
CA VAL A 162 0.71 -17.53 11.20
C VAL A 162 0.83 -18.88 10.52
N LYS A 163 -0.03 -19.13 9.53
CA LYS A 163 0.07 -20.28 8.63
C LYS A 163 0.49 -19.77 7.26
N PHE A 164 1.56 -20.37 6.74
CA PHE A 164 2.05 -20.10 5.40
C PHE A 164 1.36 -21.00 4.38
N LEU A 165 1.03 -20.41 3.23
CA LEU A 165 0.60 -21.10 2.03
C LEU A 165 1.50 -20.68 0.86
N ILE A 166 1.57 -21.54 -0.15
CA ILE A 166 2.20 -21.25 -1.43
C ILE A 166 1.21 -21.56 -2.53
N ASP A 167 0.93 -20.56 -3.39
CA ASP A 167 -0.08 -20.63 -4.45
C ASP A 167 -1.44 -21.14 -3.96
N GLY A 168 -1.85 -20.69 -2.77
CA GLY A 168 -3.12 -21.04 -2.14
C GLY A 168 -3.18 -22.47 -1.57
N ARG A 169 -2.05 -23.18 -1.50
CA ARG A 169 -1.97 -24.57 -1.01
C ARG A 169 -1.06 -24.67 0.21
N GLU A 170 -1.30 -25.70 1.02
CA GLU A 170 -0.34 -26.07 2.05
C GLU A 170 0.96 -26.51 1.38
N ALA A 171 2.05 -25.88 1.78
CA ALA A 171 3.40 -26.23 1.34
C ALA A 171 4.10 -27.03 2.43
N GLU A 172 5.01 -27.91 2.03
CA GLU A 172 5.87 -28.61 2.99
C GLU A 172 6.94 -27.66 3.53
N THR A 173 7.54 -26.82 2.70
CA THR A 173 8.66 -25.94 3.09
C THR A 173 8.66 -24.64 2.28
N LEU A 174 9.43 -23.63 2.71
CA LEU A 174 9.66 -22.43 1.88
C LEU A 174 10.70 -22.72 0.78
N ALA A 175 11.77 -23.44 1.14
CA ALA A 175 12.91 -23.70 0.26
C ALA A 175 13.60 -25.05 0.53
N GLY A 176 12.88 -26.03 1.08
CA GLY A 176 13.29 -27.43 1.17
C GLY A 176 13.69 -27.93 2.56
N HIS A 177 13.67 -27.11 3.62
CA HIS A 177 14.29 -27.51 4.90
C HIS A 177 13.40 -27.41 6.13
N VAL A 178 12.46 -26.46 6.21
CA VAL A 178 11.63 -26.25 7.41
C VAL A 178 10.18 -26.60 7.11
N ASP A 179 9.62 -27.50 7.90
CA ASP A 179 8.22 -27.93 7.76
C ASP A 179 7.23 -26.77 8.03
N LEU A 180 6.30 -26.54 7.11
CA LEU A 180 5.25 -25.51 7.18
C LEU A 180 3.85 -26.09 7.40
N GLN A 181 3.73 -27.39 7.69
CA GLN A 181 2.43 -28.04 7.89
C GLN A 181 1.62 -27.44 9.04
N ASP A 182 2.29 -27.01 10.11
CA ASP A 182 1.64 -26.37 11.25
C ASP A 182 1.76 -24.83 11.23
N PRO A 183 0.80 -24.11 11.85
CA PRO A 183 0.97 -22.68 12.10
C PRO A 183 2.11 -22.39 13.08
N PHE A 184 2.79 -21.27 12.88
CA PHE A 184 3.85 -20.78 13.75
C PHE A 184 3.31 -19.73 14.72
N GLU A 185 3.74 -19.83 15.98
CA GLU A 185 3.54 -18.80 16.99
C GLU A 185 4.81 -17.95 17.12
N VAL A 186 4.68 -16.81 17.81
CA VAL A 186 5.82 -15.93 18.08
C VAL A 186 6.94 -16.69 18.80
N ASP A 187 8.16 -16.54 18.31
CA ASP A 187 9.35 -17.09 18.96
C ASP A 187 10.43 -16.01 19.06
N MET A 188 10.60 -15.50 20.28
CA MET A 188 11.58 -14.47 20.59
C MET A 188 12.99 -15.02 20.84
N MET A 189 13.19 -16.35 20.85
CA MET A 189 14.52 -16.94 20.96
C MET A 189 15.40 -16.65 19.74
N TRP A 190 14.76 -16.31 18.61
CA TRP A 190 15.44 -15.87 17.39
C TRP A 190 15.87 -14.41 17.43
N VAL A 191 15.48 -13.62 18.44
CA VAL A 191 15.72 -12.17 18.48
C VAL A 191 16.88 -11.84 19.43
N ARG A 192 17.76 -10.89 19.04
CA ARG A 192 18.88 -10.40 19.85
C ARG A 192 19.00 -8.88 19.88
#